data_AF-U2TWC0-F1
#
_entry.id   AF-U2TWC0-F1
#
_cell.length_a   1.000
_cell.length_b   1.000
_cell.length_c   1.000
_cell.angle_alpha   90.00
_cell.angle_beta   90.00
_cell.angle_gamma   90.00
#
_symmetry.space_group_name_H-M   'P 1'
#
loop_
_entity.id
_entity.type
_entity.pdbx_description
1 polymer ?
#
loop_
_entity_poly.entity_id
_entity_poly.type
_entity_poly.pdbx_seq_one_letter_code
_entity_poly.pdbx_strand_id
1 'polypeptide(L)'
;MHRNTLIPSLLVSVLASFVAWSVIWTLQDRSARAHGIGDNPVMMGVRSSGVDEDSASDNVAGQFADILSRYGVAVIIDGNGDGHPVLEVLDPSGIVPWLSQYRGMLVPEDRPKAILFEGSYSEDRWEDGSSLTLLPNGSRVVGTVDSSCGNGILQAVCVPAAADHLDPGTYAFSSMPEGLIEELRPFLRSSGLEIASLRASPVWLELISSPMFVIASLLLAFGLLTVGVYWRTSLGNRSDDFRLVHMVGGSAHAMVRREFAGCVAHVLVGILLGAVASGMLTQLVSQSPPPEGSVGWLCLTTGLSAAALLFLNWLALRSSIANALGDRT
;
A
#
# COMPACT_ATOMS: atom_id res chain seq x y z
N MET A 1 3.34 -10.54 -40.32
CA MET A 1 3.50 -9.59 -39.20
C MET A 1 2.87 -10.05 -37.89
N HIS A 2 1.85 -10.93 -37.90
CA HIS A 2 1.05 -11.26 -36.71
C HIS A 2 1.82 -11.88 -35.52
N ARG A 3 2.84 -12.72 -35.74
CA ARG A 3 3.48 -13.48 -34.64
C ARG A 3 4.55 -12.72 -33.83
N ASN A 4 5.04 -11.57 -34.31
CA ASN A 4 6.23 -10.91 -33.73
C ASN A 4 5.91 -9.83 -32.68
N THR A 5 4.64 -9.46 -32.49
CA THR A 5 4.24 -8.49 -31.45
C THR A 5 3.73 -9.15 -30.17
N LEU A 6 3.32 -10.42 -30.24
CA LEU A 6 2.75 -11.16 -29.12
C LEU A 6 3.76 -11.34 -27.97
N ILE A 7 4.94 -11.94 -28.24
CA ILE A 7 5.96 -12.20 -27.21
C ILE A 7 6.42 -10.91 -26.53
N PRO A 8 6.79 -9.84 -27.26
CA PRO A 8 7.11 -8.54 -26.64
C PRO A 8 5.98 -7.98 -25.77
N SER A 9 4.74 -8.04 -26.24
CA SER A 9 3.59 -7.53 -25.47
C SER A 9 3.29 -8.34 -24.21
N LEU A 10 3.49 -9.66 -24.26
CA LEU A 10 3.38 -10.53 -23.10
C LEU A 10 4.42 -10.18 -22.05
N LEU A 11 5.70 -10.10 -22.43
CA LEU A 11 6.78 -9.80 -21.49
C LEU A 11 6.63 -8.42 -20.85
N VAL A 12 6.24 -7.40 -21.62
CA VAL A 12 5.96 -6.06 -21.08
C VAL A 12 4.76 -6.08 -20.14
N SER A 13 3.72 -6.85 -20.43
CA SER A 13 2.56 -6.99 -19.55
C SER A 13 2.91 -7.68 -18.23
N VAL A 14 3.79 -8.69 -18.25
CA VAL A 14 4.34 -9.31 -17.03
C VAL A 14 5.05 -8.25 -16.18
N LEU A 15 5.93 -7.44 -16.78
CA LEU A 15 6.63 -6.35 -16.08
C LEU A 15 5.65 -5.29 -15.52
N ALA A 16 4.65 -4.89 -16.29
CA ALA A 16 3.63 -3.93 -15.84
C ALA A 16 2.78 -4.48 -14.69
N SER A 17 2.51 -5.78 -14.69
CA SER A 17 1.81 -6.47 -13.60
C SER A 17 2.67 -6.50 -12.34
N PHE A 18 3.99 -6.73 -12.45
CA PHE A 18 4.90 -6.63 -11.31
C PHE A 18 4.96 -5.22 -10.71
N VAL A 19 4.85 -4.17 -11.53
CA VAL A 19 4.72 -2.79 -11.01
C VAL A 19 3.43 -2.67 -10.17
N ALA A 20 2.29 -3.18 -10.65
CA ALA A 20 1.06 -3.18 -9.86
C ALA A 20 1.22 -3.96 -8.54
N TRP A 21 1.83 -5.14 -8.57
CA TRP A 21 2.11 -5.92 -7.36
C TRP A 21 3.01 -5.18 -6.37
N SER A 22 4.03 -4.47 -6.85
CA SER A 22 4.91 -3.67 -5.99
C SER A 22 4.15 -2.52 -5.29
N VAL A 23 3.18 -1.90 -5.97
CA VAL A 23 2.29 -0.89 -5.38
C VAL A 23 1.43 -1.53 -4.29
N ILE A 24 0.77 -2.65 -4.61
CA ILE A 24 -0.10 -3.38 -3.68
C ILE A 24 0.68 -3.76 -2.40
N TRP A 25 1.85 -4.39 -2.55
CA TRP A 25 2.66 -4.80 -1.41
C TRP A 25 3.16 -3.61 -0.58
N THR A 26 3.52 -2.49 -1.23
CA THR A 26 3.92 -1.28 -0.51
C THR A 26 2.75 -0.69 0.28
N LEU A 27 1.54 -0.71 -0.27
CA LEU A 27 0.34 -0.27 0.42
C LEU A 27 -0.02 -1.19 1.59
N GLN A 28 0.14 -2.50 1.43
CA GLN A 28 -0.07 -3.48 2.51
C GLN A 28 0.95 -3.32 3.63
N ASP A 29 2.22 -3.13 3.30
CA ASP A 29 3.27 -2.86 4.29
C ASP A 29 2.99 -1.56 5.05
N ARG A 30 2.54 -0.51 4.33
CA ARG A 30 2.09 0.74 4.94
C ARG A 30 0.91 0.53 5.89
N SER A 31 -0.14 -0.18 5.47
CA SER A 31 -1.31 -0.42 6.31
C SER A 31 -0.95 -1.26 7.53
N ALA A 32 -0.07 -2.26 7.38
CA ALA A 32 0.42 -3.08 8.48
C ALA A 32 1.20 -2.25 9.50
N ARG A 33 2.12 -1.38 9.05
CA ARG A 33 2.87 -0.46 9.92
C ARG A 33 1.98 0.54 10.67
N ALA A 34 0.81 0.86 10.12
CA ALA A 34 -0.16 1.78 10.73
C ALA A 34 -1.34 1.05 11.39
N HIS A 35 -1.25 -0.29 11.56
CA HIS A 35 -2.29 -1.14 12.13
C HIS A 35 -3.70 -0.87 11.56
N GLY A 36 -3.78 -0.57 10.25
CA GLY A 36 -5.05 -0.32 9.57
C GLY A 36 -5.86 0.86 10.09
N ILE A 37 -5.26 1.82 10.80
CA ILE A 37 -5.99 2.93 11.46
C ILE A 37 -6.68 3.90 10.48
N GLY A 38 -6.22 3.95 9.22
CA GLY A 38 -6.79 4.77 8.16
C GLY A 38 -5.88 4.90 6.94
N ASP A 39 -6.35 5.66 5.94
CA ASP A 39 -5.67 5.78 4.63
C ASP A 39 -4.41 6.65 4.65
N ASN A 40 -4.41 7.70 5.49
CA ASN A 40 -3.31 8.66 5.60
C ASN A 40 -2.79 8.77 7.05
N PRO A 41 -2.26 7.67 7.60
CA PRO A 41 -1.80 7.67 8.97
C PRO A 41 -0.56 8.55 9.14
N VAL A 42 -0.43 9.15 10.33
CA VAL A 42 0.75 9.91 10.74
C VAL A 42 1.42 9.18 11.88
N MET A 43 2.67 8.78 11.68
CA MET A 43 3.45 8.07 12.69
C MET A 43 4.21 9.08 13.53
N MET A 44 4.05 9.02 14.85
CA MET A 44 4.78 9.85 15.81
C MET A 44 5.60 8.94 16.71
N GLY A 45 6.92 9.13 16.72
CA GLY A 45 7.79 8.49 17.70
C GLY A 45 7.80 9.30 18.99
N VAL A 46 7.46 8.67 20.10
CA VAL A 46 7.40 9.27 21.43
C VAL A 46 8.44 8.58 22.31
N ARG A 47 9.24 9.35 23.05
CA ARG A 47 10.26 8.86 23.98
C ARG A 47 10.05 9.42 25.37
N SER A 48 10.51 8.72 26.39
CA SER A 48 10.55 9.27 27.74
C SER A 48 11.48 10.50 27.78
N SER A 49 11.04 11.53 28.49
CA SER A 49 11.78 12.76 28.73
C SER A 49 12.74 12.65 29.93
N GLY A 50 12.65 11.57 30.72
CA GLY A 50 13.46 11.35 31.92
C GLY A 50 13.05 12.22 33.12
N VAL A 51 11.83 12.77 33.11
CA VAL A 51 11.23 13.49 34.26
C VAL A 51 10.61 12.46 35.21
N ASP A 52 10.80 12.62 36.52
CA ASP A 52 10.30 11.71 37.56
C ASP A 52 8.77 11.49 37.47
N GLU A 53 8.37 10.21 37.51
CA GLU A 53 6.99 9.70 37.42
C GLU A 53 6.04 10.27 38.50
N ASP A 54 6.59 10.76 39.61
CA ASP A 54 5.86 11.23 40.82
C ASP A 54 5.04 12.54 40.63
N SER A 55 5.05 13.12 39.43
CA SER A 55 4.29 14.34 39.11
C SER A 55 3.25 14.16 38.00
N ALA A 56 3.06 12.92 37.53
CA ALA A 56 2.07 12.61 36.51
C ALA A 56 0.64 12.84 37.06
N SER A 57 -0.17 13.55 36.27
CA SER A 57 -1.58 13.79 36.55
C SER A 57 -2.32 12.47 36.75
N ASP A 58 -3.13 12.35 37.79
CA ASP A 58 -4.24 11.39 37.80
C ASP A 58 -5.08 11.70 36.55
N ASN A 59 -5.35 10.72 35.69
CA ASN A 59 -6.11 10.84 34.43
C ASN A 59 -5.34 11.25 33.14
N VAL A 60 -4.13 10.73 32.90
CA VAL A 60 -3.37 11.04 31.67
C VAL A 60 -4.07 10.50 30.41
N ALA A 61 -4.36 9.20 30.35
CA ALA A 61 -4.99 8.60 29.17
C ALA A 61 -6.37 9.19 28.86
N GLY A 62 -7.17 9.50 29.90
CA GLY A 62 -8.47 10.16 29.72
C GLY A 62 -8.34 11.58 29.13
N GLN A 63 -7.40 12.39 29.62
CA GLN A 63 -7.13 13.71 29.03
C GLN A 63 -6.64 13.61 27.58
N PHE A 64 -5.82 12.61 27.27
CA PHE A 64 -5.37 12.36 25.91
C PHE A 64 -6.55 11.99 24.99
N ALA A 65 -7.44 11.11 25.44
CA ALA A 65 -8.67 10.76 24.72
C ALA A 65 -9.58 11.99 24.50
N ASP A 66 -9.69 12.89 25.48
CA ASP A 66 -10.43 14.14 25.35
C ASP A 66 -9.84 15.05 24.27
N ILE A 67 -8.50 15.19 24.22
CA ILE A 67 -7.83 15.93 23.14
C ILE A 67 -8.17 15.28 21.79
N LEU A 68 -8.01 13.96 21.65
CA LEU A 68 -8.30 13.24 20.40
C LEU A 68 -9.75 13.41 19.95
N SER A 69 -10.70 13.40 20.89
CA SER A 69 -12.12 13.58 20.61
C SER A 69 -12.44 14.97 20.03
N ARG A 70 -11.79 16.03 20.52
CA ARG A 70 -11.97 17.40 20.02
C ARG A 70 -11.60 17.55 18.55
N TYR A 71 -10.59 16.82 18.12
CA TYR A 71 -10.09 16.86 16.74
C TYR A 71 -10.66 15.76 15.85
N GLY A 72 -11.46 14.84 16.41
CA GLY A 72 -12.00 13.70 15.67
C GLY A 72 -10.90 12.77 15.14
N VAL A 73 -9.92 12.44 15.99
CA VAL A 73 -8.75 11.62 15.62
C VAL A 73 -8.73 10.34 16.47
N ALA A 74 -8.27 9.25 15.87
CA ALA A 74 -7.96 8.01 16.58
C ALA A 74 -6.44 7.80 16.63
N VAL A 75 -5.97 7.08 17.64
CA VAL A 75 -4.57 6.67 17.74
C VAL A 75 -4.46 5.20 18.15
N ILE A 76 -3.50 4.51 17.55
CA ILE A 76 -3.02 3.20 17.97
C ILE A 76 -1.58 3.39 18.45
N ILE A 77 -1.29 2.89 19.64
CA ILE A 77 0.02 3.02 20.28
C ILE A 77 0.64 1.63 20.31
N ASP A 78 1.79 1.52 19.67
CA ASP A 78 2.72 0.41 19.80
C ASP A 78 3.74 0.83 20.86
N GLY A 79 3.41 0.52 22.12
CA GLY A 79 4.18 0.89 23.29
C GLY A 79 5.44 0.05 23.44
N ASN A 80 6.55 0.68 23.84
CA ASN A 80 7.75 -0.01 24.29
C ASN A 80 7.69 -0.38 25.80
N GLY A 81 6.53 -0.22 26.44
CA GLY A 81 6.30 -0.36 27.88
C GLY A 81 6.32 -1.79 28.39
N ASP A 82 5.55 -2.05 29.46
CA ASP A 82 5.55 -3.15 30.46
C ASP A 82 5.77 -4.62 30.01
N GLY A 83 5.99 -4.88 28.73
CA GLY A 83 6.34 -6.19 28.17
C GLY A 83 5.11 -6.99 27.75
N HIS A 84 3.92 -6.40 27.81
CA HIS A 84 2.70 -7.02 27.32
C HIS A 84 2.66 -6.96 25.78
N PRO A 85 2.42 -8.10 25.10
CA PRO A 85 2.28 -8.14 23.64
C PRO A 85 0.91 -7.61 23.20
N VAL A 86 0.62 -6.34 23.44
CA VAL A 86 -0.68 -5.70 23.14
C VAL A 86 -0.49 -4.40 22.38
N LEU A 87 -1.51 -4.00 21.61
CA LEU A 87 -1.61 -2.65 21.05
C LEU A 87 -2.55 -1.82 21.90
N GLU A 88 -2.22 -0.59 22.24
CA GLU A 88 -3.18 0.29 22.87
C GLU A 88 -3.94 1.10 21.82
N VAL A 89 -5.23 1.34 22.05
CA VAL A 89 -6.08 2.10 21.13
C VAL A 89 -6.93 3.12 21.87
N LEU A 90 -7.02 4.31 21.29
CA LEU A 90 -7.95 5.35 21.69
C LEU A 90 -8.67 5.83 20.45
N ASP A 91 -9.96 5.53 20.37
CA ASP A 91 -10.80 5.89 19.23
C ASP A 91 -12.15 6.44 19.71
N PRO A 92 -12.16 7.69 20.23
CA PRO A 92 -13.38 8.31 20.72
C PRO A 92 -14.42 8.57 19.61
N SER A 93 -13.99 8.61 18.35
CA SER A 93 -14.86 8.89 17.20
C SER A 93 -15.30 7.63 16.44
N GLY A 94 -14.76 6.46 16.78
CA GLY A 94 -15.05 5.20 16.09
C GLY A 94 -14.62 5.22 14.62
N ILE A 95 -13.43 5.75 14.32
CA ILE A 95 -12.87 5.90 12.98
C ILE A 95 -12.16 4.63 12.53
N VAL A 96 -11.59 3.85 13.46
CA VAL A 96 -10.79 2.67 13.13
C VAL A 96 -11.68 1.59 12.50
N PRO A 97 -11.51 1.26 11.20
CA PRO A 97 -12.50 0.48 10.47
C PRO A 97 -12.71 -0.93 11.03
N TRP A 98 -11.62 -1.60 11.38
CA TRP A 98 -11.63 -2.99 11.87
C TRP A 98 -12.03 -3.13 13.35
N LEU A 99 -12.10 -2.02 14.09
CA LEU A 99 -12.65 -1.96 15.45
C LEU A 99 -14.05 -1.33 15.51
N SER A 100 -14.68 -1.10 14.35
CA SER A 100 -15.98 -0.41 14.27
C SER A 100 -17.09 -1.08 15.10
N GLN A 101 -17.02 -2.39 15.32
CA GLN A 101 -17.96 -3.12 16.19
C GLN A 101 -17.88 -2.71 17.68
N TYR A 102 -16.75 -2.14 18.11
CA TYR A 102 -16.51 -1.65 19.47
C TYR A 102 -16.67 -0.14 19.61
N ARG A 103 -17.29 0.53 18.62
CA ARG A 103 -17.53 1.97 18.66
C ARG A 103 -18.21 2.36 19.98
N GLY A 104 -17.67 3.38 20.64
CA GLY A 104 -18.14 3.86 21.95
C GLY A 104 -17.56 3.10 23.15
N MET A 105 -16.84 1.98 22.93
CA MET A 105 -16.12 1.25 23.98
C MET A 105 -14.61 1.55 23.98
N LEU A 106 -14.10 2.20 22.93
CA LEU A 106 -12.68 2.55 22.71
C LEU A 106 -12.26 3.88 23.36
N VAL A 107 -12.90 4.20 24.49
CA VAL A 107 -12.62 5.38 25.32
C VAL A 107 -12.19 4.89 26.71
N PRO A 108 -11.18 5.52 27.33
CA PRO A 108 -10.73 5.16 28.67
C PRO A 108 -11.85 5.23 29.70
N GLU A 109 -11.87 4.24 30.59
CA GLU A 109 -12.77 4.15 31.76
C GLU A 109 -11.93 3.86 33.00
N ASP A 110 -12.55 3.59 34.15
CA ASP A 110 -11.86 3.27 35.41
C ASP A 110 -10.96 2.03 35.34
N ARG A 111 -11.19 1.14 34.38
CA ARG A 111 -10.42 -0.10 34.18
C ARG A 111 -10.02 -0.28 32.73
N PRO A 112 -8.85 -0.89 32.47
CA PRO A 112 -8.45 -1.19 31.11
C PRO A 112 -9.39 -2.22 30.50
N LYS A 113 -9.63 -2.09 29.20
CA LYS A 113 -10.45 -3.02 28.42
C LYS A 113 -9.55 -3.74 27.42
N ALA A 114 -9.81 -5.02 27.17
CA ALA A 114 -9.06 -5.80 26.20
C ALA A 114 -10.00 -6.42 25.16
N ILE A 115 -9.57 -6.38 23.91
CA ILE A 115 -10.19 -7.06 22.77
C ILE A 115 -9.14 -8.05 22.25
N LEU A 116 -9.40 -9.34 22.39
CA LEU A 116 -8.42 -10.37 22.09
C LEU A 116 -8.31 -10.60 20.58
N PHE A 117 -7.12 -10.95 20.09
CA PHE A 117 -7.01 -11.40 18.70
C PHE A 117 -7.49 -12.84 18.57
N GLU A 118 -8.26 -13.12 17.52
CA GLU A 118 -8.69 -14.48 17.19
C GLU A 118 -7.48 -15.38 16.92
N GLY A 119 -7.51 -16.60 17.47
CA GLY A 119 -6.43 -17.58 17.45
C GLY A 119 -5.24 -17.24 18.35
N SER A 120 -5.35 -16.22 19.21
CA SER A 120 -4.29 -15.88 20.16
C SER A 120 -4.31 -16.78 21.39
N TYR A 121 -3.15 -16.95 22.03
CA TYR A 121 -3.06 -17.69 23.30
C TYR A 121 -3.97 -17.09 24.39
N SER A 122 -4.17 -15.78 24.39
CA SER A 122 -5.03 -15.13 25.38
C SER A 122 -6.52 -15.39 25.12
N GLU A 123 -6.93 -15.58 23.87
CA GLU A 123 -8.29 -16.02 23.53
C GLU A 123 -8.55 -17.45 24.06
N ASP A 124 -7.69 -18.40 23.73
CA ASP A 124 -7.81 -19.80 24.22
C ASP A 124 -7.92 -19.84 25.75
N ARG A 125 -7.06 -19.08 26.44
CA ARG A 125 -7.08 -18.99 27.91
C ARG A 125 -8.35 -18.36 28.46
N TRP A 126 -8.90 -17.38 27.76
CA TRP A 126 -10.15 -16.72 28.16
C TRP A 126 -11.34 -17.66 28.00
N GLU A 127 -11.41 -18.42 26.90
CA GLU A 127 -12.42 -19.45 26.68
C GLU A 127 -12.37 -20.55 27.74
N ASP A 128 -11.15 -20.93 28.16
CA ASP A 128 -10.91 -21.89 29.24
C ASP A 128 -11.17 -21.32 30.65
N GLY A 129 -11.56 -20.04 30.78
CA GLY A 129 -11.76 -19.36 32.07
C GLY A 129 -10.48 -19.24 32.91
N SER A 130 -9.31 -19.31 32.27
CA SER A 130 -7.99 -19.21 32.89
C SER A 130 -7.51 -17.77 33.07
N SER A 131 -6.44 -17.59 33.85
CA SER A 131 -5.80 -16.29 34.04
C SER A 131 -5.13 -15.77 32.76
N LEU A 132 -5.31 -14.49 32.46
CA LEU A 132 -4.77 -13.81 31.27
C LEU A 132 -3.47 -13.05 31.58
N THR A 133 -2.39 -13.80 31.79
CA THR A 133 -1.09 -13.27 32.24
C THR A 133 -0.42 -12.34 31.22
N LEU A 134 -0.82 -12.40 29.95
CA LEU A 134 -0.23 -11.59 28.88
C LEU A 134 -0.93 -10.24 28.69
N LEU A 135 -2.02 -9.97 29.43
CA LEU A 135 -2.73 -8.70 29.38
C LEU A 135 -2.34 -7.79 30.55
N PRO A 136 -2.51 -6.47 30.41
CA PRO A 136 -2.36 -5.54 31.53
C PRO A 136 -3.24 -5.95 32.71
N ASN A 137 -2.71 -5.78 33.92
CA ASN A 137 -3.39 -6.20 35.14
C ASN A 137 -4.76 -5.54 35.29
N GLY A 138 -5.79 -6.33 35.63
CA GLY A 138 -7.15 -5.82 35.81
C GLY A 138 -7.91 -5.55 34.51
N SER A 139 -7.35 -5.91 33.34
CA SER A 139 -8.03 -5.80 32.04
C SER A 139 -9.34 -6.58 32.00
N ARG A 140 -10.40 -5.90 31.57
CA ARG A 140 -11.70 -6.52 31.29
C ARG A 140 -11.79 -6.89 29.83
N VAL A 141 -11.91 -8.18 29.52
CA VAL A 141 -12.14 -8.63 28.14
C VAL A 141 -13.54 -8.23 27.68
N VAL A 142 -13.63 -7.63 26.49
CA VAL A 142 -14.88 -7.12 25.89
C VAL A 142 -15.29 -7.93 24.65
N GLY A 143 -14.35 -8.62 24.00
CA GLY A 143 -14.62 -9.50 22.87
C GLY A 143 -13.35 -9.91 22.13
N THR A 144 -13.53 -10.42 20.91
CA THR A 144 -12.48 -10.93 20.02
C THR A 144 -12.52 -10.24 18.65
N VAL A 145 -11.36 -10.10 18.00
CA VAL A 145 -11.23 -9.46 16.69
C VAL A 145 -10.25 -10.21 15.81
N ASP A 146 -10.51 -10.24 14.50
CA ASP A 146 -9.65 -10.89 13.52
C ASP A 146 -8.21 -10.32 13.56
N SER A 147 -7.25 -11.25 13.63
CA SER A 147 -5.81 -11.06 13.62
C SER A 147 -5.23 -10.40 12.36
N SER A 148 -6.03 -9.92 11.42
CA SER A 148 -5.57 -9.31 10.15
C SER A 148 -4.51 -8.19 10.29
N CYS A 149 -4.38 -7.57 11.47
CA CYS A 149 -3.36 -6.57 11.81
C CYS A 149 -2.23 -7.10 12.73
N GLY A 150 -2.33 -8.34 13.19
CA GLY A 150 -1.44 -8.99 14.14
C GLY A 150 -0.25 -9.68 13.47
N ASN A 151 0.95 -9.42 13.97
CA ASN A 151 2.19 -10.11 13.57
C ASN A 151 2.35 -11.52 14.18
N GLY A 152 1.25 -12.13 14.66
CA GLY A 152 1.23 -13.41 15.38
C GLY A 152 1.79 -13.38 16.80
N ILE A 153 2.41 -12.27 17.22
CA ILE A 153 2.96 -12.09 18.58
C ILE A 153 1.94 -11.38 19.47
N LEU A 154 1.22 -10.41 18.89
CA LEU A 154 0.19 -9.64 19.58
C LEU A 154 -0.96 -10.53 20.07
N GLN A 155 -1.40 -10.27 21.30
CA GLN A 155 -2.43 -11.03 22.00
C GLN A 155 -3.77 -10.30 22.07
N ALA A 156 -3.73 -8.97 22.16
CA ALA A 156 -4.94 -8.16 22.24
C ALA A 156 -4.69 -6.71 21.81
N VAL A 157 -5.80 -6.03 21.62
CA VAL A 157 -5.92 -4.58 21.58
C VAL A 157 -6.48 -4.12 22.91
N CYS A 158 -5.79 -3.21 23.59
CA CYS A 158 -6.18 -2.69 24.89
C CYS A 158 -6.64 -1.24 24.78
N VAL A 159 -7.66 -0.87 25.55
CA VAL A 159 -7.98 0.52 25.84
C VAL A 159 -7.45 0.78 27.26
N PRO A 160 -6.51 1.70 27.46
CA PRO A 160 -5.95 1.97 28.77
C PRO A 160 -7.03 2.50 29.73
N ALA A 161 -6.85 2.31 31.03
CA ALA A 161 -7.68 2.98 32.01
C ALA A 161 -7.42 4.50 31.97
N ALA A 162 -8.41 5.29 32.36
CA ALA A 162 -8.33 6.74 32.29
C ALA A 162 -7.12 7.30 33.08
N ALA A 163 -6.82 6.65 34.21
CA ALA A 163 -5.69 6.98 35.09
C ALA A 163 -4.32 6.47 34.60
N ASP A 164 -4.27 5.57 33.61
CA ASP A 164 -3.01 4.97 33.18
C ASP A 164 -2.10 6.02 32.52
N HIS A 165 -0.80 5.79 32.65
CA HIS A 165 0.22 6.55 31.95
C HIS A 165 0.23 6.19 30.47
N LEU A 166 0.86 7.05 29.66
CA LEU A 166 1.07 6.79 28.26
C LEU A 166 2.47 6.22 28.06
N ASP A 167 2.57 5.09 27.36
CA ASP A 167 3.85 4.45 27.13
C ASP A 167 4.67 5.17 26.05
N PRO A 168 6.00 5.29 26.20
CA PRO A 168 6.85 5.71 25.09
C PRO A 168 6.80 4.64 23.99
N GLY A 169 6.85 5.04 22.72
CA GLY A 169 6.66 4.10 21.61
C GLY A 169 6.33 4.79 20.30
N THR A 170 5.67 4.04 19.41
CA THR A 170 5.22 4.54 18.11
C THR A 170 3.71 4.73 18.11
N TYR A 171 3.28 5.96 17.86
CA TYR A 171 1.88 6.37 17.89
C TYR A 171 1.42 6.56 16.44
N ALA A 172 0.53 5.70 15.97
CA ALA A 172 -0.10 5.82 14.67
C ALA A 172 -1.40 6.62 14.81
N PHE A 173 -1.43 7.84 14.31
CA PHE A 173 -2.64 8.68 14.30
C PHE A 173 -3.39 8.49 12.97
N SER A 174 -4.73 8.50 13.02
CA SER A 174 -5.58 8.40 11.82
C SER A 174 -5.40 9.60 10.87
N SER A 175 -5.15 10.78 11.44
CA SER A 175 -4.87 12.02 10.74
C SER A 175 -4.19 13.00 11.69
N MET A 176 -3.70 14.13 11.16
CA MET A 176 -3.05 15.17 11.96
C MET A 176 -3.58 16.55 11.56
N PRO A 177 -4.79 16.93 12.03
CA PRO A 177 -5.37 18.25 11.76
C PRO A 177 -4.53 19.39 12.34
N GLU A 178 -4.71 20.58 11.79
CA GLU A 178 -4.07 21.81 12.27
C GLU A 178 -4.42 22.05 13.76
N GLY A 179 -3.44 22.49 14.55
CA GLY A 179 -3.60 22.72 16.00
C GLY A 179 -3.37 21.50 16.89
N LEU A 180 -3.60 20.28 16.42
CA LEU A 180 -3.47 19.08 17.28
C LEU A 180 -2.04 18.89 17.82
N ILE A 181 -1.00 19.10 17.01
CA ILE A 181 0.40 19.00 17.47
C ILE A 181 0.73 20.06 18.52
N GLU A 182 0.14 21.25 18.39
CA GLU A 182 0.40 22.38 19.29
C GLU A 182 -0.19 22.12 20.68
N GLU A 183 -1.27 21.34 20.74
CA GLU A 183 -1.91 20.91 21.97
C GLU A 183 -1.28 19.62 22.54
N LEU A 184 -0.89 18.67 21.68
CA LEU A 184 -0.23 17.43 22.11
C LEU A 184 1.17 17.64 22.65
N ARG A 185 1.96 18.56 22.07
CA ARG A 185 3.34 18.79 22.50
C ARG A 185 3.47 19.20 23.98
N PRO A 186 2.75 20.22 24.48
CA PRO A 186 2.81 20.57 25.90
C PRO A 186 2.22 19.47 26.78
N PHE A 187 1.13 18.81 26.35
CA PHE A 187 0.52 17.70 27.06
C PHE A 187 1.47 16.51 27.25
N LEU A 188 2.09 16.02 26.16
CA LEU A 188 3.06 14.92 26.24
C LEU A 188 4.23 15.29 27.14
N ARG A 189 4.74 16.52 27.05
CA ARG A 189 5.82 17.00 27.94
C ARG A 189 5.42 17.01 29.41
N SER A 190 4.21 17.44 29.74
CA SER A 190 3.72 17.39 31.13
C SER A 190 3.53 15.95 31.63
N SER A 191 3.29 15.01 30.72
CA SER A 191 3.19 13.58 31.03
C SER A 191 4.54 12.85 31.00
N GLY A 192 5.67 13.58 31.00
CA GLY A 192 7.00 12.98 30.98
C GLY A 192 7.45 12.40 29.63
N LEU A 193 6.77 12.74 28.54
CA LEU A 193 7.04 12.26 27.19
C LEU A 193 7.50 13.39 26.24
N GLU A 194 8.33 13.03 25.27
CA GLU A 194 8.79 13.92 24.21
C GLU A 194 8.54 13.35 22.82
N ILE A 195 8.12 14.21 21.90
CA ILE A 195 8.03 13.87 20.49
C ILE A 195 9.46 13.77 19.94
N ALA A 196 9.89 12.56 19.60
CA ALA A 196 11.18 12.27 19.00
C ALA A 196 11.15 12.43 17.47
N SER A 197 10.05 11.99 16.85
CA SER A 197 9.88 12.07 15.41
C SER A 197 8.42 12.23 15.04
N LEU A 198 8.19 12.88 13.91
CA LEU A 198 6.88 12.97 13.29
C LEU A 198 7.04 12.67 11.81
N ARG A 199 6.40 11.59 11.36
CA ARG A 199 6.52 11.08 10.00
C ARG A 199 5.13 10.95 9.39
N ALA A 200 4.69 12.03 8.75
CA ALA A 200 3.65 11.97 7.75
C ALA A 200 4.33 11.62 6.42
N SER A 201 4.37 10.33 6.07
CA SER A 201 4.94 9.91 4.79
C SER A 201 3.83 9.84 3.75
N PRO A 202 3.79 10.70 2.73
CA PRO A 202 2.79 10.56 1.68
C PRO A 202 3.04 9.27 0.88
N VAL A 203 1.98 8.66 0.36
CA VAL A 203 2.03 7.34 -0.29
C VAL A 203 3.07 7.28 -1.41
N TRP A 204 3.16 8.31 -2.24
CA TRP A 204 4.14 8.38 -3.33
C TRP A 204 5.59 8.38 -2.84
N LEU A 205 5.89 8.97 -1.69
CA LEU A 205 7.24 8.98 -1.12
C LEU A 205 7.63 7.57 -0.63
N GLU A 206 6.70 6.83 -0.02
CA GLU A 206 6.94 5.44 0.36
C GLU A 206 7.12 4.55 -0.87
N LEU A 207 6.34 4.79 -1.92
CA LEU A 207 6.41 4.03 -3.15
C LEU A 207 7.76 4.20 -3.87
N ILE A 208 8.27 5.43 -4.01
CA ILE A 208 9.60 5.65 -4.63
C ILE A 208 10.76 5.23 -3.71
N SER A 209 10.51 5.09 -2.41
CA SER A 209 11.48 4.55 -1.46
C SER A 209 11.48 3.02 -1.44
N SER A 210 10.43 2.38 -1.98
CA SER A 210 10.32 0.92 -2.07
C SER A 210 11.25 0.39 -3.18
N PRO A 211 12.27 -0.43 -2.83
CA PRO A 211 13.19 -0.98 -3.82
C PRO A 211 12.46 -1.80 -4.89
N MET A 212 11.40 -2.51 -4.50
CA MET A 212 10.59 -3.33 -5.41
C MET A 212 9.92 -2.49 -6.49
N PHE A 213 9.34 -1.34 -6.11
CA PHE A 213 8.70 -0.44 -7.07
C PHE A 213 9.70 0.19 -8.01
N VAL A 214 10.85 0.65 -7.50
CA VAL A 214 11.90 1.26 -8.31
C VAL A 214 12.46 0.26 -9.33
N ILE A 215 12.81 -0.95 -8.89
CA ILE A 215 13.33 -2.00 -9.77
C ILE A 215 12.30 -2.40 -10.83
N ALA A 216 11.05 -2.65 -10.43
CA ALA A 216 9.98 -3.03 -11.37
C ALA A 216 9.74 -1.93 -12.41
N SER A 217 9.72 -0.66 -11.99
CA SER A 217 9.53 0.49 -12.88
C SER A 217 10.69 0.66 -13.87
N LEU A 218 11.93 0.49 -13.40
CA LEU A 218 13.11 0.52 -14.26
C LEU A 218 13.09 -0.61 -15.28
N LEU A 219 12.80 -1.84 -14.86
CA LEU A 219 12.68 -2.99 -15.75
C LEU A 219 11.58 -2.79 -16.81
N LEU A 220 10.43 -2.23 -16.41
CA LEU A 220 9.36 -1.89 -17.35
C LEU A 220 9.83 -0.82 -18.37
N ALA A 221 10.51 0.24 -17.91
CA ALA A 221 11.03 1.29 -18.78
C ALA A 221 12.04 0.73 -19.80
N PHE A 222 13.00 -0.08 -19.33
CA PHE A 222 13.93 -0.78 -20.22
C PHE A 222 13.21 -1.72 -21.19
N GLY A 223 12.23 -2.48 -20.70
CA GLY A 223 11.40 -3.36 -21.55
C GLY A 223 10.70 -2.59 -22.67
N LEU A 224 10.04 -1.47 -22.35
CA LEU A 224 9.38 -0.61 -23.34
C LEU A 224 10.38 -0.03 -24.36
N LEU A 225 11.55 0.43 -23.91
CA LEU A 225 12.62 0.90 -24.80
C LEU A 225 13.10 -0.20 -25.74
N THR A 226 13.38 -1.41 -25.21
CA THR A 226 13.81 -2.56 -26.02
C THR A 226 12.76 -2.94 -27.05
N VAL A 227 11.47 -2.98 -26.68
CA VAL A 227 10.38 -3.26 -27.62
C VAL A 227 10.26 -2.17 -28.68
N GLY A 228 10.40 -0.89 -28.30
CA GLY A 228 10.40 0.23 -29.25
C GLY A 228 11.53 0.13 -30.27
N VAL A 229 12.75 -0.18 -29.83
CA VAL A 229 13.91 -0.39 -30.71
C VAL A 229 13.68 -1.61 -31.61
N TYR A 230 13.22 -2.73 -31.04
CA TYR A 230 12.92 -3.96 -31.78
C TYR A 230 11.90 -3.74 -32.90
N TRP A 231 10.80 -3.03 -32.62
CA TRP A 231 9.81 -2.72 -33.66
C TRP A 231 10.34 -1.75 -34.69
N ARG A 232 11.10 -0.73 -34.29
CA ARG A 232 11.71 0.22 -35.23
C ARG A 232 12.66 -0.48 -36.19
N THR A 233 13.54 -1.36 -35.71
CA THR A 233 14.47 -2.11 -36.56
C THR A 233 13.73 -3.13 -37.43
N SER A 234 12.78 -3.87 -36.86
CA SER A 234 12.00 -4.86 -37.61
C SER A 234 11.16 -4.23 -38.73
N LEU A 235 10.64 -3.01 -38.53
CA LEU A 235 9.91 -2.27 -39.56
C LEU A 235 10.85 -1.61 -40.56
N GLY A 236 12.00 -1.11 -40.11
CA GLY A 236 13.05 -0.58 -40.98
C GLY A 236 13.51 -1.59 -42.03
N ASN A 237 13.66 -2.86 -41.64
CA ASN A 237 14.01 -3.95 -42.56
C ASN A 237 12.93 -4.24 -43.63
N ARG A 238 11.75 -3.61 -43.55
CA ARG A 238 10.64 -3.73 -44.51
C ARG A 238 10.40 -2.45 -45.30
N SER A 239 11.36 -1.53 -45.32
CA SER A 239 11.29 -0.29 -46.11
C SER A 239 10.93 -0.55 -47.58
N ASP A 240 11.48 -1.63 -48.15
CA ASP A 240 11.27 -2.00 -49.54
C ASP A 240 9.83 -2.46 -49.82
N ASP A 241 9.23 -3.22 -48.89
CA ASP A 241 7.81 -3.62 -48.96
C ASP A 241 6.90 -2.39 -48.98
N PHE A 242 7.15 -1.43 -48.08
CA PHE A 242 6.35 -0.20 -47.98
C PHE A 242 6.47 0.63 -49.25
N ARG A 243 7.68 0.72 -49.81
CA ARG A 243 7.95 1.43 -51.06
C ARG A 243 7.24 0.77 -52.24
N LEU A 244 7.25 -0.57 -52.33
CA LEU A 244 6.52 -1.31 -53.37
C LEU A 244 5.02 -1.04 -53.34
N VAL A 245 4.39 -1.10 -52.16
CA VAL A 245 2.95 -0.83 -52.04
C VAL A 245 2.62 0.63 -52.37
N HIS A 246 3.53 1.58 -52.10
CA HIS A 246 3.34 2.98 -52.49
C HIS A 246 3.42 3.16 -54.01
N MET A 247 4.35 2.47 -54.67
CA MET A 247 4.49 2.49 -56.13
C MET A 247 3.27 1.92 -56.86
N VAL A 248 2.52 1.01 -56.23
CA VAL A 248 1.25 0.46 -56.75
C VAL A 248 0.04 1.35 -56.38
N GLY A 249 0.27 2.55 -55.82
CA GLY A 249 -0.76 3.55 -55.54
C GLY A 249 -1.31 3.56 -54.11
N GLY A 250 -0.69 2.85 -53.18
CA GLY A 250 -1.07 2.85 -51.77
C GLY A 250 -0.70 4.16 -51.06
N SER A 251 -1.64 4.76 -50.32
CA SER A 251 -1.35 5.93 -49.47
C SER A 251 -0.64 5.53 -48.17
N ALA A 252 0.30 6.35 -47.70
CA ALA A 252 1.02 6.14 -46.44
C ALA A 252 0.09 5.99 -45.22
N HIS A 253 -1.00 6.77 -45.18
CA HIS A 253 -1.97 6.71 -44.08
C HIS A 253 -2.74 5.39 -44.05
N ALA A 254 -3.13 4.86 -45.22
CA ALA A 254 -3.81 3.57 -45.31
C ALA A 254 -2.90 2.40 -44.89
N MET A 255 -1.60 2.49 -45.19
CA MET A 255 -0.61 1.49 -44.76
C MET A 255 -0.46 1.45 -43.24
N VAL A 256 -0.25 2.61 -42.60
CA VAL A 256 -0.15 2.71 -41.12
C VAL A 256 -1.39 2.12 -40.47
N ARG A 257 -2.59 2.52 -40.94
CA ARG A 257 -3.85 2.02 -40.36
C ARG A 257 -3.99 0.51 -40.49
N ARG A 258 -3.66 -0.06 -41.65
CA ARG A 258 -3.76 -1.50 -41.91
C ARG A 258 -2.82 -2.31 -41.04
N GLU A 259 -1.54 -1.93 -40.98
CA GLU A 259 -0.54 -2.65 -40.19
C GLU A 259 -0.79 -2.47 -38.68
N PHE A 260 -1.18 -1.28 -38.24
CA PHE A 260 -1.59 -1.02 -36.87
C PHE A 260 -2.76 -1.91 -36.46
N ALA A 261 -3.85 -1.91 -37.24
CA ALA A 261 -5.03 -2.74 -36.97
C ALA A 261 -4.70 -4.24 -36.90
N GLY A 262 -3.79 -4.72 -37.74
CA GLY A 262 -3.32 -6.10 -37.73
C GLY A 262 -2.54 -6.50 -36.46
N CYS A 263 -1.97 -5.53 -35.75
CA CYS A 263 -1.20 -5.75 -34.53
C CYS A 263 -2.01 -5.63 -33.24
N VAL A 264 -3.10 -4.85 -33.23
CA VAL A 264 -3.91 -4.60 -32.01
C VAL A 264 -4.31 -5.90 -31.33
N ALA A 265 -4.91 -6.85 -32.07
CA ALA A 265 -5.38 -8.11 -31.49
C ALA A 265 -4.25 -8.91 -30.80
N HIS A 266 -3.06 -8.94 -31.40
CA HIS A 266 -1.92 -9.68 -30.84
C HIS A 266 -1.34 -9.00 -29.59
N VAL A 267 -1.32 -7.66 -29.58
CA VAL A 267 -0.91 -6.89 -28.40
C VAL A 267 -1.89 -7.14 -27.25
N LEU A 268 -3.20 -7.07 -27.51
CA LEU A 268 -4.21 -7.33 -26.49
C LEU A 268 -4.13 -8.77 -25.95
N VAL A 269 -3.99 -9.76 -26.83
CA VAL A 269 -3.82 -11.17 -26.43
C VAL A 269 -2.56 -11.36 -25.59
N GLY A 270 -1.42 -10.78 -26.02
CA GLY A 270 -0.18 -10.88 -25.24
C GLY A 270 -0.31 -10.23 -23.87
N ILE A 271 -0.99 -9.08 -23.78
CA ILE A 271 -1.23 -8.39 -22.50
C ILE A 271 -2.08 -9.23 -21.56
N LEU A 272 -3.18 -9.79 -22.05
CA LEU A 272 -4.03 -10.69 -21.27
C LEU A 272 -3.23 -11.90 -20.77
N LEU A 273 -2.45 -12.52 -21.65
CA LEU A 273 -1.61 -13.67 -21.27
C LEU A 273 -0.56 -13.28 -20.22
N GLY A 274 0.07 -12.12 -20.37
CA GLY A 274 1.07 -11.62 -19.43
C GLY A 274 0.48 -11.31 -18.04
N ALA A 275 -0.73 -10.74 -17.99
CA ALA A 275 -1.43 -10.46 -16.73
C ALA A 275 -1.79 -11.76 -15.99
N VAL A 276 -2.32 -12.75 -16.73
CA VAL A 276 -2.62 -14.08 -16.17
C VAL A 276 -1.35 -14.77 -15.68
N ALA A 277 -0.28 -14.75 -16.48
CA ALA A 277 1.00 -15.35 -16.10
C ALA A 277 1.60 -14.69 -14.85
N SER A 278 1.53 -13.36 -14.74
CA SER A 278 1.99 -12.64 -13.54
C SER A 278 1.15 -13.00 -12.31
N GLY A 279 -0.18 -13.06 -12.44
CA GLY A 279 -1.05 -13.49 -11.34
C GLY A 279 -0.71 -14.88 -10.84
N MET A 280 -0.47 -15.83 -11.76
CA MET A 280 -0.04 -17.19 -11.41
C MET A 280 1.33 -17.21 -10.72
N LEU A 281 2.30 -16.44 -11.22
CA LEU A 281 3.63 -16.35 -10.59
C LEU A 281 3.52 -15.77 -9.17
N THR A 282 2.72 -14.73 -8.98
CA THR A 282 2.53 -14.12 -7.65
C THR A 282 1.83 -15.09 -6.69
N GLN A 283 0.81 -15.81 -7.13
CA GLN A 283 0.15 -16.82 -6.29
C GLN A 283 1.11 -17.96 -5.91
N LEU A 284 1.94 -18.41 -6.85
CA LEU A 284 2.93 -19.46 -6.61
C LEU A 284 3.94 -19.06 -5.51
N VAL A 285 4.34 -17.79 -5.51
CA VAL A 285 5.31 -17.26 -4.54
C VAL A 285 4.66 -16.91 -3.19
N SER A 286 3.50 -16.27 -3.22
CA SER A 286 2.85 -15.74 -2.00
C SER A 286 2.07 -16.78 -1.20
N GLN A 287 1.70 -17.91 -1.81
CA GLN A 287 0.86 -18.96 -1.20
C GLN A 287 -0.42 -18.44 -0.54
N SER A 288 -0.85 -17.22 -0.90
CA SER A 288 -1.97 -16.50 -0.29
C SER A 288 -2.91 -16.01 -1.39
N PRO A 289 -4.22 -15.91 -1.11
CA PRO A 289 -5.16 -15.34 -2.05
C PRO A 289 -4.77 -13.89 -2.40
N PRO A 290 -5.05 -13.43 -3.64
CA PRO A 290 -4.75 -12.07 -4.03
C PRO A 290 -5.57 -11.09 -3.16
N PRO A 291 -4.96 -10.01 -2.66
CA PRO A 291 -5.64 -9.08 -1.76
C PRO A 291 -6.80 -8.36 -2.44
N GLU A 292 -7.79 -7.96 -1.66
CA GLU A 292 -8.94 -7.18 -2.14
C GLU A 292 -8.47 -5.88 -2.80
N GLY A 293 -9.09 -5.51 -3.93
CA GLY A 293 -8.69 -4.33 -4.72
C GLY A 293 -7.48 -4.51 -5.65
N SER A 294 -6.78 -5.67 -5.62
CA SER A 294 -5.66 -5.96 -6.53
C SER A 294 -6.02 -5.89 -8.02
N VAL A 295 -7.25 -6.27 -8.36
CA VAL A 295 -7.77 -6.23 -9.74
C VAL A 295 -7.74 -4.82 -10.32
N GLY A 296 -8.08 -3.80 -9.53
CA GLY A 296 -8.09 -2.41 -10.00
C GLY A 296 -6.71 -1.93 -10.45
N TRP A 297 -5.69 -2.19 -9.63
CA TRP A 297 -4.31 -1.84 -9.93
C TRP A 297 -3.77 -2.63 -11.14
N LEU A 298 -4.07 -3.92 -11.22
CA LEU A 298 -3.69 -4.76 -12.36
C LEU A 298 -4.36 -4.27 -13.65
N CYS A 299 -5.65 -3.94 -13.63
CA CYS A 299 -6.35 -3.37 -14.79
C CYS A 299 -5.75 -2.03 -15.22
N LEU A 300 -5.36 -1.18 -14.27
CA LEU A 300 -4.77 0.11 -14.55
C LEU A 300 -3.39 -0.03 -15.21
N THR A 301 -2.49 -0.86 -14.67
CA THR A 301 -1.15 -1.02 -15.25
C THR A 301 -1.15 -1.80 -16.56
N THR A 302 -2.02 -2.82 -16.69
CA THR A 302 -2.21 -3.55 -17.96
C THR A 302 -2.83 -2.65 -19.04
N GLY A 303 -3.79 -1.79 -18.67
CA GLY A 303 -4.37 -0.79 -19.57
C GLY A 303 -3.35 0.26 -20.03
N LEU A 304 -2.55 0.80 -19.09
CA LEU A 304 -1.49 1.76 -19.41
C LEU A 304 -0.39 1.14 -20.29
N SER A 305 0.02 -0.11 -20.01
CA SER A 305 0.99 -0.81 -20.85
C SER A 305 0.42 -1.12 -22.25
N ALA A 306 -0.87 -1.43 -22.38
CA ALA A 306 -1.54 -1.55 -23.68
C ALA A 306 -1.48 -0.26 -24.48
N ALA A 307 -1.86 0.86 -23.86
CA ALA A 307 -1.82 2.17 -24.49
C ALA A 307 -0.38 2.54 -24.91
N ALA A 308 0.60 2.31 -24.04
CA ALA A 308 2.01 2.58 -24.32
C ALA A 308 2.54 1.74 -25.49
N LEU A 309 2.25 0.44 -25.51
CA LEU A 309 2.66 -0.46 -26.59
C LEU A 309 1.99 -0.09 -27.92
N LEU A 310 0.70 0.21 -27.93
CA LEU A 310 0.01 0.65 -29.14
C LEU A 310 0.57 1.99 -29.64
N PHE A 311 0.85 2.94 -28.74
CA PHE A 311 1.45 4.21 -29.10
C PHE A 311 2.86 4.04 -29.69
N LEU A 312 3.71 3.23 -29.04
CA LEU A 312 5.05 2.91 -29.53
C LEU A 312 5.01 2.23 -30.90
N ASN A 313 4.10 1.29 -31.10
CA ASN A 313 3.92 0.61 -32.38
C ASN A 313 3.49 1.60 -33.48
N TRP A 314 2.52 2.46 -33.19
CA TRP A 314 2.07 3.50 -34.12
C TRP A 314 3.20 4.46 -34.50
N LEU A 315 4.01 4.89 -33.52
CA LEU A 315 5.14 5.78 -33.75
C LEU A 315 6.26 5.11 -34.57
N ALA A 316 6.54 3.83 -34.30
CA ALA A 316 7.49 3.03 -35.08
C ALA A 316 7.02 2.84 -36.53
N LEU A 317 5.72 2.55 -36.75
CA LEU A 317 5.11 2.46 -38.09
C LEU A 317 5.19 3.77 -38.85
N ARG A 318 4.77 4.87 -38.20
CA ARG A 318 4.77 6.20 -38.82
C ARG A 318 6.18 6.63 -39.22
N SER A 319 7.17 6.45 -38.34
CA SER A 319 8.56 6.82 -38.61
C SER A 319 9.20 5.94 -39.70
N SER A 320 8.97 4.62 -39.66
CA SER A 320 9.50 3.71 -40.68
C SER A 320 8.93 3.97 -42.07
N ILE A 321 7.61 4.20 -42.19
CA ILE A 321 6.96 4.51 -43.47
C ILE A 321 7.40 5.90 -43.97
N ALA A 322 7.52 6.89 -43.08
CA ALA A 322 8.03 8.22 -43.46
C ALA A 322 9.47 8.14 -44.00
N ASN A 323 10.35 7.38 -43.34
CA ASN A 323 11.72 7.18 -43.81
C ASN A 323 11.76 6.45 -45.15
N ALA A 324 10.96 5.40 -45.34
CA ALA A 324 10.91 4.64 -46.59
C ALA A 324 10.41 5.46 -47.79
N LEU A 325 9.57 6.47 -47.54
CA LEU A 325 9.02 7.36 -48.58
C LEU A 325 9.82 8.65 -48.76
N GLY A 326 10.55 9.08 -47.73
CA GLY A 326 11.37 10.30 -47.70
C GLY A 326 12.79 10.12 -48.25
N ASP A 327 13.21 8.90 -48.59
CA ASP A 327 14.55 8.57 -49.13
C ASP A 327 14.72 9.01 -50.61
N ARG A 328 14.27 10.23 -50.91
CA ARG A 328 14.57 10.98 -52.13
C ARG A 328 15.21 12.32 -51.76
N THR A 329 16.53 12.27 -51.61
CA THR A 329 17.45 13.27 -52.19
C THR A 329 18.66 12.53 -52.70
#